data_AF-A0AAW1BL14-F1
#
_entry.id   AF-A0AAW1BL14-F1
#
_cell.length_a   1.000
_cell.length_b   1.000
_cell.length_c   1.000
_cell.angle_alpha   90.00
_cell.angle_beta   90.00
_cell.angle_gamma   90.00
#
_symmetry.space_group_name_H-M   'P 1'
#
loop_
_entity.id
_entity.type
_entity.pdbx_description
1 polymer ?
#
loop_
_entity_poly.entity_id
_entity_poly.type
_entity_poly.pdbx_seq_one_letter_code
_entity_poly.pdbx_strand_id
1 'polypeptide(L)'
;MFNTAQYKCPVAVEETDDVVAPSSTFCKVYTLTPFLANNREKRGLALDGKLKHEDTNLASSTLLRDGANKEVLGIIVSYKVKVKLVVSRGGDVAVELPFTLMHPKPKEEALHQDAPQNEAPIDTNLIELDTNDDDIVFEDFARQRLKCMKDEEEEADGTNSPQLNDR
;
A
#
# COMPACT_ATOMS: atom_id res chain seq x y z
N MET A 1 8.87 25.81 -8.28
CA MET A 1 9.47 25.92 -6.93
C MET A 1 8.95 24.73 -6.14
N PHE A 2 9.81 23.77 -5.81
CA PHE A 2 9.41 22.65 -4.94
C PHE A 2 9.40 23.17 -3.50
N ASN A 3 8.27 23.05 -2.80
CA ASN A 3 8.15 23.46 -1.41
C ASN A 3 8.34 22.24 -0.50
N THR A 4 9.21 22.37 0.50
CA THR A 4 9.35 21.36 1.56
C THR A 4 8.14 21.47 2.49
N ALA A 5 7.33 20.42 2.54
CA ALA A 5 6.17 20.33 3.42
C ALA A 5 6.23 19.04 4.24
N GLN A 6 5.66 19.07 5.43
CA GLN A 6 5.53 17.89 6.29
C GLN A 6 4.05 17.60 6.50
N TYR A 7 3.66 16.34 6.28
CA TYR A 7 2.31 15.86 6.49
C TYR A 7 2.32 14.77 7.57
N LYS A 8 1.32 14.80 8.45
CA LYS A 8 1.12 13.79 9.49
C LYS A 8 -0.33 13.36 9.46
N CYS A 9 -0.56 12.08 9.14
CA CYS A 9 -1.90 11.51 9.02
C CYS A 9 -1.97 10.20 9.80
N PRO A 10 -2.95 10.02 10.69
CA PRO A 10 -3.18 8.73 11.33
C PRO A 10 -3.74 7.74 10.32
N VAL A 11 -3.08 6.58 10.18
CA VAL A 11 -3.45 5.49 9.25
C VAL A 11 -4.13 4.30 9.95
N ALA A 12 -4.10 4.26 11.27
CA ALA A 12 -4.88 3.36 12.11
C ALA A 12 -5.00 4.00 13.49
N VAL A 13 -6.18 3.94 14.09
CA VAL A 13 -6.46 4.47 15.43
C VAL A 13 -7.36 3.48 16.13
N GLU A 14 -7.05 3.18 17.38
CA GLU A 14 -7.88 2.40 18.30
C GLU A 14 -7.93 3.17 19.61
N GLU A 15 -9.13 3.47 20.07
CA GLU A 15 -9.39 4.12 21.36
C GLU A 15 -10.13 3.13 22.25
N THR A 16 -9.75 3.05 23.52
CA THR A 16 -10.33 2.11 24.48
C THR A 16 -10.59 2.81 25.81
N ASP A 17 -11.65 2.40 26.50
CA ASP A 17 -12.02 2.90 27.83
C ASP A 17 -11.32 2.14 28.96
N ASP A 18 -10.12 1.61 28.72
CA ASP A 18 -9.35 0.90 29.75
C ASP A 18 -8.90 1.89 30.85
N VAL A 19 -9.16 1.55 32.12
CA VAL A 19 -8.84 2.42 33.25
C VAL A 19 -7.72 1.81 34.10
N VAL A 20 -6.72 2.62 34.44
CA VAL A 20 -5.65 2.26 35.37
C VAL A 20 -5.95 2.88 36.73
N ALA A 21 -6.16 2.05 37.75
CA ALA A 21 -6.43 2.53 39.10
C ALA A 21 -5.18 3.18 39.73
N PRO A 22 -5.34 4.13 40.68
CA PRO A 22 -4.20 4.68 41.41
C PRO A 22 -3.35 3.59 42.04
N SER A 23 -2.03 3.76 42.01
CA SER A 23 -1.06 2.82 42.60
C SER A 23 -1.19 1.36 42.09
N SER A 24 -1.65 1.17 40.85
CA SER A 24 -1.75 -0.14 40.20
C SER A 24 -0.92 -0.21 38.91
N THR A 25 -0.73 -1.42 38.40
CA THR A 25 -0.06 -1.68 37.12
C THR A 25 -1.08 -2.23 36.14
N PHE A 26 -0.99 -1.81 34.87
CA PHE A 26 -1.84 -2.29 33.78
C PHE A 26 -0.97 -2.85 32.65
N CYS A 27 -1.39 -3.98 32.08
CA CYS A 27 -0.71 -4.63 30.98
C CYS A 27 -1.75 -5.21 30.01
N LYS A 28 -1.76 -4.72 28.77
CA LYS A 28 -2.64 -5.17 27.71
C LYS A 28 -1.92 -5.05 26.37
N VAL A 29 -2.19 -6.00 25.47
CA VAL A 29 -1.68 -5.98 24.10
C VAL A 29 -2.77 -5.42 23.19
N TYR A 30 -2.44 -4.37 22.44
CA TYR A 30 -3.30 -3.80 21.40
C TYR A 30 -2.74 -4.18 20.02
N THR A 31 -3.62 -4.36 19.05
CA THR A 31 -3.25 -4.77 17.69
C THR A 31 -3.84 -3.80 16.68
N LEU A 32 -2.98 -3.07 15.98
CA LEU A 32 -3.36 -2.13 14.93
C LEU A 32 -2.86 -2.63 13.57
N THR A 33 -3.69 -2.50 12.54
CA THR A 33 -3.28 -2.82 11.16
C THR A 33 -3.52 -1.62 10.25
N PRO A 34 -2.46 -0.95 9.76
CA PRO A 34 -2.59 0.22 8.91
C PRO A 34 -2.97 -0.18 7.47
N PHE A 35 -4.26 -0.09 7.14
CA PHE A 35 -4.77 -0.41 5.80
C PHE A 35 -5.18 0.83 5.01
N LEU A 36 -4.79 0.92 3.74
CA LEU A 36 -5.27 1.99 2.86
C LEU A 36 -6.80 1.97 2.71
N ALA A 37 -7.42 0.79 2.74
CA ALA A 37 -8.87 0.63 2.63
C ALA A 37 -9.65 1.49 3.64
N ASN A 38 -9.11 1.67 4.85
CA ASN A 38 -9.74 2.43 5.94
C ASN A 38 -9.36 3.92 5.93
N ASN A 39 -8.67 4.39 4.89
CA ASN A 39 -8.09 5.72 4.83
C ASN A 39 -8.19 6.36 3.42
N ARG A 40 -9.00 5.80 2.51
CA ARG A 40 -9.06 6.25 1.11
C ARG A 40 -9.59 7.67 0.95
N GLU A 41 -10.44 8.10 1.88
CA GLU A 41 -11.01 9.43 1.96
C GLU A 41 -10.01 10.49 2.45
N LYS A 42 -8.92 10.06 3.10
CA LYS A 42 -7.91 10.97 3.66
C LYS A 42 -6.98 11.48 2.56
N ARG A 43 -6.76 12.79 2.56
CA ARG A 43 -5.80 13.47 1.68
C ARG A 43 -4.45 13.63 2.37
N GLY A 44 -3.39 13.78 1.57
CA GLY A 44 -2.03 14.01 2.08
C GLY A 44 -1.32 12.75 2.59
N LEU A 45 -1.87 11.56 2.32
CA LEU A 45 -1.21 10.29 2.55
C LEU A 45 -0.20 9.99 1.43
N ALA A 46 0.95 9.45 1.81
CA ALA A 46 1.89 8.90 0.86
C ALA A 46 1.43 7.49 0.45
N LEU A 47 1.26 7.28 -0.86
CA LEU A 47 0.86 6.01 -1.46
C LEU A 47 1.94 5.52 -2.42
N ASP A 48 2.02 4.22 -2.66
CA ASP A 48 2.93 3.61 -3.66
C ASP A 48 2.36 3.62 -5.10
N GLY A 49 1.15 4.16 -5.27
CA GLY A 49 0.41 4.16 -6.51
C GLY A 49 -0.67 5.25 -6.58
N LYS A 50 -1.56 5.12 -7.56
CA LYS A 50 -2.69 6.05 -7.74
C LYS A 50 -3.89 5.53 -6.97
N LEU A 51 -4.59 6.40 -6.26
CA LEU A 51 -5.76 6.03 -5.44
C LEU A 51 -6.85 5.24 -6.19
N LYS A 52 -6.94 5.41 -7.51
CA LYS A 52 -7.91 4.71 -8.38
C LYS A 52 -7.50 3.28 -8.75
N HIS A 53 -6.28 2.83 -8.46
CA HIS A 53 -5.86 1.47 -8.78
C HIS A 53 -6.12 0.53 -7.60
N GLU A 54 -6.51 -0.69 -7.90
CA GLU A 54 -6.85 -1.70 -6.88
C GLU A 54 -5.63 -2.17 -6.08
N ASP A 55 -4.47 -2.21 -6.74
CA ASP A 55 -3.19 -2.68 -6.21
C ASP A 55 -2.41 -1.63 -5.39
N THR A 56 -2.96 -0.42 -5.23
CA THR A 56 -2.29 0.66 -4.50
C THR A 56 -2.40 0.47 -2.99
N ASN A 57 -1.30 0.70 -2.27
CA ASN A 57 -1.19 0.65 -0.82
C ASN A 57 -0.63 1.95 -0.23
N LEU A 58 -0.51 1.98 1.09
CA LEU A 58 0.29 2.99 1.78
C LEU A 58 1.75 2.86 1.35
N ALA A 59 2.44 3.98 1.15
CA ALA A 59 3.85 3.96 0.77
C ALA A 59 4.71 3.28 1.85
N SER A 60 5.67 2.46 1.44
CA SER A 60 6.67 1.88 2.34
C SER A 60 7.50 2.98 3.05
N SER A 61 8.09 2.66 4.20
CA SER A 61 9.06 3.52 4.87
C SER A 61 10.28 3.76 3.97
N THR A 62 10.72 5.02 3.89
CA THR A 62 11.96 5.37 3.18
C THR A 62 13.17 4.94 4.00
N LEU A 63 13.98 4.04 3.46
CA LEU A 63 15.22 3.59 4.10
C LEU A 63 16.34 4.57 3.76
N LEU A 64 16.92 5.20 4.78
CA LEU A 64 18.02 6.14 4.62
C LEU A 64 19.34 5.46 4.96
N ARG A 65 20.26 5.39 4.00
CA ARG A 65 21.64 4.94 4.25
C ARG A 65 22.47 6.08 4.83
N ASP A 66 23.47 5.73 5.63
CA ASP A 66 24.41 6.72 6.16
C ASP A 66 25.08 7.49 5.01
N GLY A 67 25.07 8.82 5.12
CA GLY A 67 25.59 9.72 4.07
C GLY A 67 24.65 9.98 2.89
N ALA A 68 23.44 9.41 2.85
CA ALA A 68 22.49 9.69 1.77
C ALA A 68 21.90 11.11 1.88
N ASN A 69 21.84 11.83 0.76
CA ASN A 69 21.20 13.14 0.70
C ASN A 69 19.67 13.00 0.68
N LYS A 70 19.01 13.46 1.74
CA LYS A 70 17.55 13.39 1.91
C LYS A 70 16.79 14.15 0.82
N GLU A 71 17.36 15.23 0.28
CA GLU A 71 16.70 16.06 -0.73
C GLU A 71 16.57 15.35 -2.08
N VAL A 72 17.50 14.43 -2.38
CA VAL A 72 17.49 13.64 -3.64
C VAL A 72 16.37 12.59 -3.64
N LEU A 73 15.89 12.17 -2.48
CA LEU A 73 14.87 11.12 -2.35
C LEU A 73 13.44 11.63 -2.56
N GLY A 74 13.26 12.95 -2.71
CA GLY A 74 11.94 13.55 -2.89
C GLY A 74 11.06 13.43 -1.64
N ILE A 75 10.17 12.45 -1.61
CA ILE A 75 9.23 12.23 -0.50
C ILE A 75 9.83 11.23 0.49
N ILE A 76 10.01 11.66 1.74
CA ILE A 76 10.48 10.80 2.83
C ILE A 76 9.27 10.35 3.65
N VAL A 77 9.03 9.05 3.70
CA VAL A 77 7.91 8.43 4.43
C VAL A 77 8.44 7.71 5.66
N SER A 78 7.82 7.96 6.81
CA SER A 78 8.14 7.29 8.08
C SER A 78 6.89 7.03 8.88
N TYR A 79 6.87 5.91 9.61
CA TYR A 79 5.76 5.49 10.44
C TYR A 79 6.16 5.38 11.90
N LYS A 80 5.18 5.61 12.77
CA LYS A 80 5.31 5.44 14.21
C LYS A 80 3.99 5.01 14.82
N VAL A 81 4.07 4.18 15.86
CA VAL A 81 2.95 3.92 16.76
C VAL A 81 3.00 4.96 17.87
N LYS A 82 1.85 5.57 18.18
CA LYS A 82 1.73 6.50 19.30
C LYS A 82 0.73 5.92 20.31
N VAL A 83 1.19 5.66 21.52
CA VAL A 83 0.31 5.28 22.64
C VAL A 83 0.06 6.52 23.48
N LYS A 84 -1.21 6.82 23.76
CA LYS A 84 -1.63 8.02 24.50
C LYS A 84 -2.52 7.60 25.67
N LEU A 85 -2.12 7.97 26.88
CA LEU A 85 -2.89 7.82 28.11
C LEU A 85 -3.49 9.17 28.48
N VAL A 86 -4.80 9.19 28.72
CA VAL A 86 -5.52 10.39 29.17
C VAL A 86 -5.62 10.33 30.70
N VAL A 87 -4.95 11.24 31.40
CA VAL A 87 -4.93 11.24 32.87
C VAL A 87 -5.95 12.26 33.41
N SER A 88 -6.84 11.81 34.28
CA SER A 88 -7.85 12.66 34.92
C SER A 88 -7.20 13.87 35.61
N ARG A 89 -7.47 15.08 35.07
CA ARG A 89 -6.93 16.38 35.53
C ARG A 89 -5.40 16.55 35.43
N GLY A 90 -4.68 15.58 34.84
CA GLY A 90 -3.22 15.56 34.74
C GLY A 90 -2.65 15.77 33.33
N GLY A 91 -3.51 15.97 32.33
CA GLY A 91 -3.12 16.05 30.93
C GLY A 91 -2.85 14.68 30.31
N ASP A 92 -2.34 14.68 29.08
CA ASP A 92 -2.10 13.47 28.31
C ASP A 92 -0.62 13.05 28.38
N VAL A 93 -0.38 11.77 28.64
CA VAL A 93 0.96 11.16 28.54
C VAL A 93 1.02 10.36 27.26
N ALA A 94 2.08 10.52 26.46
CA ALA A 94 2.22 9.76 25.23
C ALA A 94 3.65 9.29 24.99
N VAL A 95 3.78 8.12 24.37
CA VAL A 95 5.03 7.56 23.87
C VAL A 95 4.89 7.26 22.39
N GLU A 96 5.97 7.46 21.63
CA GLU A 96 6.03 7.16 20.20
C GLU A 96 7.13 6.12 19.94
N LEU A 97 6.82 5.08 19.18
CA LEU A 97 7.75 4.03 18.77
C LEU A 97 7.82 3.98 17.23
N PRO A 98 8.97 4.24 16.59
CA PRO A 98 9.11 4.15 15.15
C PRO A 98 9.10 2.68 14.68
N PHE A 99 8.59 2.44 13.47
CA PHE A 99 8.68 1.13 12.82
C PHE A 99 8.80 1.27 11.29
N THR A 100 9.19 0.17 10.63
CA THR A 100 9.36 0.11 9.17
C THR A 100 8.19 -0.64 8.54
N LEU A 101 7.40 0.04 7.71
CA LEU A 101 6.37 -0.58 6.88
C LEU A 101 6.97 -0.91 5.50
N MET A 102 6.85 -2.15 5.05
CA MET A 102 7.40 -2.62 3.77
C MET A 102 6.38 -3.51 3.05
N HIS A 103 6.62 -3.75 1.77
CA HIS A 103 5.88 -4.74 1.01
C HIS A 103 6.11 -6.17 1.55
N PRO A 104 5.12 -7.07 1.40
CA PRO A 104 5.32 -8.49 1.64
C PRO A 104 6.51 -9.01 0.83
N LYS A 105 7.17 -10.05 1.35
CA LYS A 105 8.22 -10.73 0.59
C LYS A 105 7.60 -11.34 -0.68
N PRO A 106 8.28 -11.23 -1.84
CA PRO A 106 7.91 -12.00 -3.03
C PRO A 106 7.84 -13.49 -2.68
N LYS A 107 6.96 -14.23 -3.35
CA LYS A 107 6.92 -15.69 -3.22
C LYS A 107 8.19 -16.24 -3.88
N GLU A 108 8.89 -17.16 -3.21
CA GLU A 108 10.01 -17.88 -3.82
C GLU A 108 9.44 -18.77 -4.93
N GLU A 109 9.82 -18.48 -6.18
CA GLU A 109 9.59 -19.38 -7.29
C GLU A 109 10.57 -20.54 -7.13
N ALA A 110 10.07 -21.78 -7.09
CA ALA A 110 10.91 -22.95 -6.99
C ALA A 110 11.81 -23.00 -8.23
N LEU A 111 13.11 -22.77 -8.08
CA LEU A 111 14.09 -22.91 -9.16
C LEU A 111 13.96 -24.33 -9.74
N HIS A 112 13.58 -24.42 -11.02
CA HIS A 112 13.45 -25.67 -11.74
C HIS A 112 14.84 -26.32 -11.85
N GLN A 113 14.96 -27.55 -11.37
CA GLN A 113 16.21 -28.33 -11.39
C GLN A 113 16.67 -28.65 -12.81
N ASP A 114 17.96 -28.44 -13.05
CA ASP A 114 18.69 -28.71 -14.30
C ASP A 114 18.37 -30.08 -14.91
N ALA A 115 17.98 -30.10 -16.19
CA ALA A 115 17.96 -31.32 -17.01
C ALA A 115 19.36 -31.62 -17.60
N PRO A 116 19.72 -32.90 -17.85
CA PRO A 116 21.09 -33.30 -18.18
C PRO A 116 21.51 -32.91 -19.59
N GLN A 117 22.72 -32.36 -19.71
CA GLN A 117 23.43 -32.09 -20.97
C GLN A 117 23.55 -33.38 -21.81
N ASN A 118 22.98 -33.39 -23.00
CA ASN A 118 23.34 -34.34 -24.05
C ASN A 118 23.70 -33.57 -25.32
N GLU A 119 24.90 -33.85 -25.82
CA GLU A 119 25.58 -33.12 -26.90
C GLU A 119 24.96 -33.41 -28.28
N ALA A 120 24.62 -32.37 -29.05
CA ALA A 120 24.43 -32.44 -30.50
C ALA A 120 24.74 -31.08 -31.18
N PRO A 121 25.16 -31.07 -32.46
CA PRO A 121 25.76 -29.90 -33.10
C PRO A 121 24.74 -28.84 -33.49
N ILE A 122 25.14 -27.60 -33.22
CA ILE A 122 24.38 -26.36 -33.25
C ILE A 122 24.03 -26.00 -34.72
N ASP A 123 22.76 -26.18 -35.11
CA ASP A 123 22.24 -25.70 -36.39
C ASP A 123 21.67 -24.28 -36.21
N THR A 124 21.96 -23.40 -37.16
CA THR A 124 21.82 -21.94 -37.10
C THR A 124 20.37 -21.43 -37.24
N ASN A 125 19.44 -21.98 -36.48
CA ASN A 125 18.08 -21.44 -36.28
C ASN A 125 17.68 -21.57 -34.79
N LEU A 126 18.47 -20.94 -33.91
CA LEU A 126 18.32 -21.01 -32.45
C LEU A 126 17.18 -20.10 -31.92
N ILE A 127 15.97 -20.30 -32.43
CA ILE A 127 14.76 -20.08 -31.62
C ILE A 127 14.24 -21.48 -31.30
N GLU A 128 15.01 -22.24 -30.52
CA GLU A 128 14.43 -23.29 -29.71
C GLU A 128 13.58 -22.57 -28.66
N LEU A 129 12.28 -22.51 -28.91
CA LEU A 129 11.31 -22.30 -27.85
C LEU A 129 11.50 -23.48 -26.91
N ASP A 130 12.27 -23.24 -25.86
CA ASP A 130 12.42 -24.13 -24.73
C ASP A 130 10.99 -24.51 -24.33
N THR A 131 10.62 -25.79 -24.55
CA THR A 131 9.29 -26.34 -24.24
C THR A 131 9.15 -26.55 -22.74
N ASN A 132 9.58 -25.56 -21.96
CA ASN A 132 9.05 -25.38 -20.63
C ASN A 132 7.55 -25.14 -20.84
N ASP A 133 6.70 -25.97 -20.25
CA ASP A 133 5.23 -25.88 -20.27
C ASP A 133 4.69 -24.58 -19.62
N ASP A 134 5.51 -23.54 -19.51
CA ASP A 134 5.16 -22.20 -19.06
C ASP A 134 4.65 -21.40 -20.26
N ASP A 135 3.41 -21.71 -20.66
CA ASP A 135 2.69 -20.93 -21.67
C ASP A 135 2.66 -19.45 -21.27
N ILE A 136 3.29 -18.58 -22.07
CA ILE A 136 3.28 -17.14 -21.83
C ILE A 136 1.85 -16.62 -21.99
N VAL A 137 1.24 -16.19 -20.89
CA VAL A 137 -0.06 -15.54 -20.89
C VAL A 137 0.13 -14.04 -21.10
N PHE A 138 -0.43 -13.52 -22.19
CA PHE A 138 -0.46 -12.08 -22.43
C PHE A 138 -1.59 -11.42 -21.63
N GLU A 139 -1.25 -10.36 -20.90
CA GLU A 139 -2.19 -9.52 -20.16
C GLU A 139 -1.92 -8.03 -20.43
N ASP A 140 -2.93 -7.20 -20.20
CA ASP A 140 -2.80 -5.75 -20.36
C ASP A 140 -1.93 -5.15 -19.27
N PHE A 141 -1.00 -4.24 -19.65
CA PHE A 141 -0.23 -3.44 -18.69
C PHE A 141 -1.10 -2.43 -17.90
N ALA A 142 -2.32 -2.17 -18.36
CA ALA A 142 -3.23 -1.24 -17.71
C ALA A 142 -3.69 -1.80 -16.35
N ARG A 143 -3.26 -1.15 -15.26
CA ARG A 143 -3.65 -1.55 -13.90
C ARG A 143 -5.17 -1.55 -13.72
N GLN A 144 -5.65 -2.57 -13.01
CA GLN A 144 -7.05 -2.71 -12.65
C GLN A 144 -7.51 -1.53 -11.80
N ARG A 145 -8.64 -0.94 -12.19
CA ARG A 145 -9.25 0.15 -11.41
C ARG A 145 -9.95 -0.43 -10.22
N LEU A 146 -9.80 0.25 -9.09
CA LEU A 146 -10.56 -0.02 -7.90
C LEU A 146 -12.06 0.08 -8.21
N LYS A 147 -12.81 -0.97 -7.85
CA LYS A 147 -14.28 -0.95 -7.93
C LYS A 147 -14.79 0.11 -6.96
N CYS A 148 -15.59 1.05 -7.47
CA CYS A 148 -16.20 2.10 -6.65
C CYS A 148 -16.96 1.44 -5.49
N MET A 149 -16.67 1.84 -4.25
CA MET A 149 -17.54 1.50 -3.13
C MET A 149 -18.85 2.21 -3.44
N LYS A 150 -19.90 1.42 -3.69
CA LYS A 150 -21.21 1.86 -4.13
C LYS A 150 -21.68 2.99 -3.21
N ASP A 151 -21.65 4.23 -3.69
CA ASP A 151 -22.47 5.28 -3.11
C ASP A 151 -23.91 4.85 -3.41
N GLU A 152 -24.65 4.43 -2.38
CA GLU A 152 -26.10 4.30 -2.47
C GLU A 152 -26.68 5.71 -2.59
N GLU A 153 -26.79 6.20 -3.82
CA GLU A 153 -27.84 7.08 -4.30
C GLU A 153 -28.09 6.72 -5.78
N GLU A 154 -28.76 5.58 -6.01
CA GLU A 154 -29.59 5.42 -7.20
C GLU A 154 -30.83 6.30 -6.99
N GLU A 155 -30.86 7.47 -7.63
CA GLU A 155 -32.11 8.17 -7.92
C GLU A 155 -32.01 8.81 -9.32
N ALA A 156 -33.01 8.46 -10.12
CA ALA A 156 -33.45 9.04 -11.37
C ALA A 156 -32.63 8.79 -12.66
N ASP A 157 -33.01 7.68 -13.30
CA ASP A 157 -33.33 7.58 -14.73
C ASP A 157 -33.49 8.92 -15.47
N GLY A 158 -32.87 8.98 -16.66
CA GLY A 158 -32.91 10.14 -17.53
C GLY A 158 -32.27 9.83 -18.88
N THR A 159 -32.73 8.75 -19.52
CA THR A 159 -32.48 8.54 -20.95
C THR A 159 -32.98 9.73 -21.76
N ASN A 160 -32.08 10.46 -22.42
CA ASN A 160 -32.44 11.35 -23.51
C ASN A 160 -31.38 11.25 -24.61
N SER A 161 -31.59 10.31 -25.51
CA SER A 161 -30.96 10.32 -26.83
C SER A 161 -31.48 11.52 -27.63
N PRO A 162 -30.63 12.29 -28.34
CA PRO A 162 -31.13 13.33 -29.23
C PRO A 162 -31.78 12.69 -30.46
N GLN A 163 -33.06 12.99 -30.71
CA GLN A 163 -33.69 12.71 -32.00
C GLN A 163 -33.08 13.62 -33.07
N LEU A 164 -32.56 13.01 -34.13
CA LEU A 164 -32.23 13.66 -35.39
C LEU A 164 -33.54 14.04 -36.09
N ASN A 165 -33.83 15.34 -36.18
CA ASN A 165 -34.86 15.85 -37.09
C ASN A 165 -34.22 16.07 -38.47
N ASP A 166 -34.42 15.12 -39.37
CA ASP A 166 -34.40 15.37 -40.80
C ASP A 166 -35.82 15.75 -41.23
N ARG A 167 -35.98 17.02 -41.65
CA ARG A 167 -36.71 17.52 -42.84
C ARG A 167 -37.41 18.85 -42.61
#